data_AF-A0A9X7AT39-F1
#
_entry.id   AF-A0A9X7AT39-F1
#
_cell.length_a   1.000
_cell.length_b   1.000
_cell.length_c   1.000
_cell.angle_alpha   90.00
_cell.angle_beta   90.00
_cell.angle_gamma   90.00
#
_symmetry.space_group_name_H-M   'P 1'
#
loop_
_entity.id
_entity.type
_entity.pdbx_description
1 polymer ?
#
loop_
_entity_poly.entity_id
_entity_poly.type
_entity_poly.pdbx_seq_one_letter_code
_entity_poly.pdbx_strand_id
1 'polypeptide(L)' 'MIENRMIIGNPNDSAITNVMGHCASCNKEIYCGEEYLDFEGDCIHNSTECVKEYVVVHSTQKIAGE' A
#
# COMPACT_ATOMS: atom_id res chain seq x y z
N MET A 1 22.92 -5.29 -40.56
CA MET A 1 21.74 -4.60 -40.00
C MET A 1 21.16 -5.53 -38.94
N ILE A 2 21.57 -5.36 -37.69
CA ILE A 2 21.02 -6.09 -36.54
C ILE A 2 20.54 -5.00 -35.61
N GLU A 3 19.25 -4.68 -35.70
CA GLU A 3 18.59 -3.77 -34.78
C GLU A 3 18.38 -4.52 -33.48
N ASN A 4 19.26 -4.26 -32.51
CA ASN A 4 19.03 -4.67 -31.13
C ASN A 4 17.94 -3.76 -30.57
N ARG A 5 16.67 -4.14 -30.76
CA ARG A 5 15.55 -3.46 -30.12
C ARG A 5 15.66 -3.72 -28.63
N MET A 6 16.31 -2.81 -27.91
CA MET A 6 16.10 -2.66 -26.47
C MET A 6 14.60 -2.58 -26.27
N ILE A 7 14.06 -3.65 -25.70
CA ILE A 7 12.69 -3.74 -25.18
C ILE A 7 12.67 -2.75 -24.01
N ILE A 8 12.48 -1.48 -24.34
CA ILE A 8 12.10 -0.45 -23.37
C ILE A 8 10.88 -1.03 -22.68
N GLY A 9 11.00 -1.19 -21.36
CA GLY A 9 10.08 -1.95 -20.51
C GLY A 9 8.64 -1.75 -20.96
N ASN A 10 7.96 -2.87 -21.19
CA ASN A 10 6.57 -2.89 -21.59
C ASN A 10 5.77 -2.02 -20.62
N PRO A 11 5.22 -0.86 -21.03
CA PRO A 11 4.34 -0.09 -20.16
C PRO A 11 3.00 -0.83 -19.91
N ASN A 12 2.78 -1.95 -20.61
CA ASN A 12 1.68 -2.89 -20.39
C ASN A 12 2.08 -4.12 -19.55
N ASP A 13 3.04 -4.01 -18.62
CA ASP A 13 2.94 -4.79 -17.38
C ASP A 13 1.92 -4.11 -16.43
N SER A 14 0.86 -3.57 -17.02
CA SER A 14 -0.40 -3.36 -16.32
C SER A 14 -0.94 -4.75 -16.06
N ALA A 15 -0.35 -5.41 -15.05
CA ALA A 15 -1.17 -6.21 -14.18
C ALA A 15 -2.41 -5.34 -13.93
N ILE A 16 -3.56 -5.84 -14.34
CA ILE A 16 -4.85 -5.30 -13.94
C ILE A 16 -4.86 -5.57 -12.44
N THR A 17 -4.10 -4.76 -11.69
CA THR A 17 -3.89 -4.98 -10.28
C THR A 17 -5.22 -4.57 -9.71
N ASN A 18 -5.88 -5.51 -9.05
CA ASN A 18 -7.18 -5.29 -8.42
C ASN A 18 -7.02 -4.33 -7.21
N VAL A 19 -6.06 -3.40 -7.24
CA VAL A 19 -5.55 -2.64 -6.11
C VAL A 19 -6.55 -1.55 -5.80
N MET A 20 -7.14 -1.65 -4.62
CA MET A 20 -8.09 -0.67 -4.10
C MET A 20 -7.39 0.50 -3.42
N GLY A 21 -6.21 0.26 -2.86
CA GLY A 21 -5.48 1.26 -2.10
C GLY A 21 -4.14 0.73 -1.62
N HIS A 22 -3.50 1.50 -0.74
CA HIS A 22 -2.25 1.12 -0.11
C HIS A 22 -2.45 1.13 1.41
N CYS A 23 -1.82 0.18 2.08
CA CYS A 23 -1.83 0.11 3.53
C CYS A 23 -1.02 1.25 4.12
N ALA A 24 -1.64 2.10 4.95
CA ALA A 24 -1.00 3.25 5.59
C ALA A 24 0.14 2.87 6.54
N SER A 25 0.18 1.61 7.01
CA SER A 25 1.28 1.11 7.83
C SER A 25 2.48 0.65 7.01
N CYS A 26 2.30 -0.29 6.08
CA CYS A 26 3.41 -0.95 5.39
C CYS A 26 3.65 -0.46 3.96
N ASN A 27 2.82 0.48 3.48
CA ASN A 27 2.82 1.05 2.12
C ASN A 27 2.68 0.02 1.00
N LYS A 28 2.25 -1.20 1.31
CA LYS A 28 1.96 -2.24 0.30
C LYS A 28 0.54 -2.11 -0.22
N GLU A 29 0.33 -2.61 -1.42
CA GLU A 29 -0.96 -2.64 -2.09
C GLU A 29 -2.00 -3.45 -1.29
N ILE A 30 -3.26 -3.00 -1.33
CA ILE A 30 -4.45 -3.71 -0.86
C ILE A 30 -5.26 -4.08 -2.10
N TYR A 31 -5.46 -5.37 -2.32
CA TYR A 31 -6.20 -5.90 -3.46
C TYR A 31 -7.70 -6.07 -3.13
N CYS A 32 -8.55 -5.95 -4.13
CA CYS A 32 -9.99 -6.06 -3.98
C CYS A 32 -10.36 -7.51 -3.66
N GLY A 33 -11.07 -7.68 -2.55
CA GLY A 33 -11.36 -8.97 -1.93
C GLY A 33 -10.50 -9.29 -0.71
N GLU A 34 -9.43 -8.52 -0.44
CA GLU A 34 -8.68 -8.62 0.81
C GLU A 34 -9.41 -7.93 1.96
N GLU A 35 -9.27 -8.49 3.16
CA GLU A 35 -9.76 -7.86 4.38
C GLU A 35 -8.83 -6.73 4.81
N TYR A 36 -9.39 -5.52 4.93
CA TYR A 36 -8.71 -4.34 5.40
C TYR A 36 -9.56 -3.59 6.42
N LEU A 37 -8.90 -2.77 7.22
CA LEU A 37 -9.49 -1.86 8.20
C LEU A 37 -9.39 -0.44 7.64
N ASP A 38 -10.49 0.30 7.73
CA ASP A 38 -10.53 1.74 7.46
C ASP A 38 -10.45 2.49 8.79
N PHE A 39 -9.49 3.41 8.91
CA PHE A 39 -9.32 4.25 10.09
C PHE A 39 -9.06 5.70 9.66
N GLU A 40 -10.03 6.59 9.89
CA GLU A 40 -9.93 8.01 9.49
C GLU A 40 -9.63 8.25 7.99
N GLY A 41 -10.00 7.30 7.13
CA GLY A 41 -9.71 7.34 5.69
C GLY A 41 -8.39 6.65 5.29
N ASP A 42 -7.61 6.18 6.26
CA ASP A 42 -6.44 5.34 6.04
C ASP A 42 -6.85 3.86 5.98
N CYS A 43 -6.48 3.20 4.89
CA CYS A 43 -6.70 1.76 4.73
C CYS A 43 -5.50 1.00 5.33
N ILE A 44 -5.76 -0.04 6.13
CA ILE A 44 -4.72 -0.83 6.82
C ILE A 44 -5.03 -2.31 6.60
N HIS A 45 -4.04 -3.13 6.28
CA HIS A 45 -4.25 -4.58 6.22
C HIS A 45 -4.81 -5.10 7.54
N ASN A 46 -5.75 -6.05 7.49
CA ASN A 46 -6.27 -6.77 8.66
C ASN A 46 -5.24 -7.79 9.21
N SER A 47 -4.00 -7.33 9.38
CA SER A 47 -2.89 -8.08 9.93
C SER A 47 -2.43 -7.39 11.20
N THR A 48 -2.26 -8.16 12.27
CA THR A 48 -1.83 -7.65 13.58
C THR A 48 -0.56 -6.80 13.51
N GLU A 49 0.36 -7.13 12.60
CA GLU A 49 1.58 -6.35 12.37
C GLU A 49 1.27 -4.93 11.86
N CYS A 50 0.48 -4.81 10.80
CA CYS A 50 0.10 -3.52 10.22
C CYS A 50 -0.71 -2.67 11.20
N VAL A 51 -1.64 -3.29 11.94
CA VAL A 51 -2.45 -2.59 12.94
C VAL A 51 -1.59 -2.06 14.09
N LYS A 52 -0.68 -2.89 14.63
CA LYS A 52 0.21 -2.47 15.72
C LYS A 52 1.11 -1.32 15.31
N GLU A 53 1.76 -1.45 14.16
CA GLU A 53 2.66 -0.43 13.62
C GLU A 53 1.90 0.88 13.38
N TYR A 54 0.71 0.81 12.75
CA TYR A 54 -0.15 1.97 12.54
C TYR A 54 -0.51 2.68 13.85
N VAL A 55 -0.98 1.92 14.85
CA VAL A 55 -1.37 2.47 16.16
C VAL A 55 -0.19 3.11 16.87
N VAL A 56 1.01 2.52 16.82
CA VAL A 56 2.21 3.12 17.41
C VAL A 56 2.50 4.47 16.76
N VAL A 57 2.57 4.51 15.42
CA VAL A 57 2.87 5.74 14.67
C VAL A 57 1.80 6.82 14.87
N HIS A 58 0.51 6.47 14.82
CA HIS A 58 -0.57 7.44 15.00
C HIS A 58 -0.77 7.86 16.47
N SER A 59 -0.50 6.99 17.45
CA SER A 59 -0.60 7.36 18.87
C SER A 59 0.54 8.29 19.29
N THR A 60 1.75 8.11 18.75
CA THR A 60 2.87 9.02 19.02
C THR A 60 2.63 10.41 18.44
N GLN A 61 1.83 10.55 17.37
CA GLN A 61 1.49 11.86 16.81
C GLN A 61 0.50 12.65 17.68
N LYS A 62 -0.41 11.97 18.42
CA LYS A 62 -1.40 12.64 19.29
C LYS A 62 -0.83 13.14 20.63
N ILE A 63 0.40 12.75 21.00
CA ILE A 63 1.05 13.21 22.23
C ILE A 63 1.96 14.44 22.04
N ALA A 64 2.07 14.96 20.81
CA ALA A 64 2.77 16.20 20.50
C ALA A 64 1.81 17.42 20.43
N GLY A 65 0.84 17.47 21.34
CA GLY A 65 -0.07 18.60 21.51
C GLY A 65 -0.05 19.07 22.96
N GLU A 66 0.88 19.98 23.25
CA GLU A 66 0.79 20.95 24.35
C GLU A 66 -0.36 21.96 24.09
#